data_AF-A0A4S8KSK7-F1
#
_entry.id   AF-A0A4S8KSK7-F1
#
_cell.length_a   1.000
_cell.length_b   1.000
_cell.length_c   1.000
_cell.angle_alpha   90.00
_cell.angle_beta   90.00
_cell.angle_gamma   90.00
#
_symmetry.space_group_name_H-M   'P 1'
#
loop_
_entity.id
_entity.type
_entity.pdbx_description
1 polymer ?
#
loop_
_entity_poly.entity_id
_entity_poly.type
_entity_poly.pdbx_seq_one_letter_code
_entity_poly.pdbx_strand_id
1 'polypeptide(L)'
;MTLTTMSTSSSTSRKVKSSFSKSPASASKKKASNSKRKAAATITPTKPPRPAGANFKITFGQYKGQTAADLPLNYIEWAIDEGVLISKLGLRNAIASLHPTIQDFRSLDQREYELKRRIPDWVFTECMNCFGFGLDMQRPAVGADESNVYPNKTEERKERRAALEAIEKMSNSGFLETIYQVPRAEKVSLPDPETSKPVDALRKQLDLFPNTEHLTGYEDHKSWKGFLVFDEDYEGTPDWSIDDEYKKRLEKCLDDIRAEHGVKMENVARWEVRNKHAKCLGGIQYVRYDVWDDQSAVWVGAK
;
A
#
# COMPACT_ATOMS: atom_id res chain seq x y z
N MET A 1 37.58 -29.44 -12.74
CA MET A 1 36.39 -30.08 -13.33
C MET A 1 35.72 -29.04 -14.22
N THR A 2 35.91 -29.20 -15.54
CA THR A 2 35.49 -28.29 -16.60
C THR A 2 34.06 -28.61 -17.03
N LEU A 3 33.15 -27.63 -16.96
CA LEU A 3 31.79 -27.76 -17.47
C LEU A 3 31.61 -26.90 -18.72
N THR A 4 31.32 -27.62 -19.80
CA THR A 4 31.12 -27.20 -21.18
C THR A 4 29.75 -26.54 -21.36
N THR A 5 29.72 -25.32 -21.91
CA THR A 5 28.50 -24.64 -22.35
C THR A 5 28.06 -25.16 -23.72
N MET A 6 26.83 -25.66 -23.84
CA MET A 6 26.19 -25.96 -25.13
C MET A 6 25.26 -24.83 -25.55
N SER A 7 25.55 -24.25 -26.71
CA SER A 7 24.69 -23.32 -27.45
C SER A 7 23.62 -24.09 -28.24
N THR A 8 22.38 -23.61 -28.25
CA THR A 8 21.36 -24.02 -29.22
C THR A 8 20.76 -22.82 -29.91
N SER A 9 20.92 -22.83 -31.23
CA SER A 9 20.43 -21.89 -32.23
C SER A 9 19.05 -22.29 -32.78
N SER A 10 18.44 -21.37 -33.55
CA SER A 10 17.29 -21.52 -34.47
C SER A 10 15.90 -21.34 -33.83
N SER A 11 14.87 -20.80 -34.49
CA SER A 11 14.64 -20.58 -35.92
C SER A 11 13.65 -19.42 -36.16
N THR A 12 13.82 -18.68 -37.26
CA THR A 12 12.91 -17.64 -37.76
C THR A 12 11.92 -18.23 -38.75
N SER A 13 10.62 -18.04 -38.53
CA SER A 13 9.56 -18.39 -39.49
C SER A 13 8.74 -17.17 -39.88
N ARG A 14 8.96 -16.68 -41.12
CA ARG A 14 8.08 -15.76 -41.84
C ARG A 14 7.01 -16.57 -42.58
N LYS A 15 5.73 -16.18 -42.50
CA LYS A 15 4.69 -16.47 -43.50
C LYS A 15 3.75 -15.27 -43.58
N VAL A 16 3.84 -14.46 -44.65
CA VAL A 16 3.15 -14.54 -45.95
C VAL A 16 1.78 -13.86 -45.91
N LYS A 17 1.70 -12.77 -46.70
CA LYS A 17 0.52 -11.98 -47.07
C LYS A 17 -0.48 -12.84 -47.86
N SER A 18 -1.77 -12.60 -47.66
CA SER A 18 -2.81 -12.94 -48.65
C SER A 18 -3.80 -11.80 -48.81
N SER A 19 -3.85 -11.28 -50.04
CA SER A 19 -4.73 -10.24 -50.55
C SER A 19 -5.81 -10.85 -51.46
N PHE A 20 -7.08 -10.56 -51.22
CA PHE A 20 -8.23 -10.70 -52.13
C PHE A 20 -9.32 -9.74 -51.62
N SER A 21 -10.18 -9.08 -52.38
CA SER A 21 -10.35 -8.85 -53.82
C SER A 21 -11.43 -7.76 -53.95
N LYS A 22 -11.39 -7.01 -55.06
CA LYS A 22 -12.27 -5.89 -55.41
C LYS A 22 -13.62 -6.35 -56.02
N SER A 23 -14.69 -5.62 -55.65
CA SER A 23 -15.84 -5.16 -56.48
C SER A 23 -16.85 -6.22 -57.00
N PRO A 24 -18.06 -5.87 -57.55
CA PRO A 24 -18.61 -4.54 -57.90
C PRO A 24 -20.11 -4.24 -57.57
N ALA A 25 -20.44 -2.95 -57.76
CA ALA A 25 -21.66 -2.26 -58.22
C ALA A 25 -23.05 -2.95 -58.26
N SER A 26 -24.08 -2.18 -57.86
CA SER A 26 -25.26 -1.94 -58.71
C SER A 26 -26.12 -0.78 -58.21
N ALA A 27 -26.50 0.08 -59.15
CA ALA A 27 -27.36 1.24 -58.99
C ALA A 27 -28.85 0.88 -59.12
N SER A 28 -29.72 1.59 -58.40
CA SER A 28 -31.18 1.64 -58.70
C SER A 28 -31.79 2.99 -58.33
N LYS A 29 -32.48 3.58 -59.32
CA LYS A 29 -33.19 4.86 -59.29
C LYS A 29 -34.60 4.74 -58.67
N LYS A 30 -35.07 5.88 -58.14
CA LYS A 30 -36.45 6.44 -58.14
C LYS A 30 -37.64 5.54 -57.77
N LYS A 31 -38.41 5.98 -56.76
CA LYS A 31 -39.77 6.53 -56.98
C LYS A 31 -40.34 7.17 -55.70
N ALA A 32 -40.93 8.34 -55.88
CA ALA A 32 -41.80 9.00 -54.93
C ALA A 32 -43.18 8.32 -54.92
N SER A 33 -43.78 8.17 -53.74
CA SER A 33 -45.23 8.06 -53.60
C SER A 33 -45.65 8.67 -52.27
N ASN A 34 -46.40 9.75 -52.38
CA ASN A 34 -47.05 10.50 -51.32
C ASN A 34 -48.24 9.66 -50.81
N SER A 35 -48.26 9.32 -49.51
CA SER A 35 -49.46 8.74 -48.87
C SER A 35 -49.56 9.24 -47.44
N LYS A 36 -50.40 10.26 -47.25
CA LYS A 36 -50.89 10.71 -45.95
C LYS A 36 -51.83 9.62 -45.41
N ARG A 37 -51.36 8.83 -44.46
CA ARG A 37 -52.21 8.15 -43.48
C ARG A 37 -51.79 8.61 -42.09
N LYS A 38 -52.71 9.27 -41.38
CA LYS A 38 -52.61 9.51 -39.94
C LYS A 38 -52.70 8.15 -39.24
N ALA A 39 -51.55 7.52 -39.04
CA ALA A 39 -51.42 6.39 -38.13
C ALA A 39 -51.31 6.96 -36.71
N ALA A 40 -52.12 6.41 -35.80
CA ALA A 40 -52.00 6.65 -34.38
C ALA A 40 -50.54 6.46 -33.96
N ALA A 41 -50.00 7.41 -33.20
CA ALA A 41 -48.63 7.40 -32.73
C ALA A 41 -48.41 6.19 -31.82
N THR A 42 -47.98 5.07 -32.40
CA THR A 42 -47.30 4.01 -31.68
C THR A 42 -46.04 4.66 -31.11
N ILE A 43 -46.07 4.97 -29.81
CA ILE A 43 -44.91 5.39 -29.05
C ILE A 43 -43.97 4.18 -29.04
N THR A 44 -43.12 4.06 -30.07
CA THR A 44 -41.97 3.17 -30.02
C THR A 44 -41.18 3.57 -28.78
N PRO A 45 -40.89 2.66 -27.84
CA PRO A 45 -40.11 2.99 -26.66
C PRO A 45 -38.75 3.51 -27.14
N THR A 46 -38.57 4.82 -27.03
CA THR A 46 -37.32 5.50 -27.35
C THR A 46 -36.28 4.89 -26.41
N LYS A 47 -35.35 4.13 -26.98
CA LYS A 47 -34.24 3.53 -26.23
C LYS A 47 -33.66 4.63 -25.33
N PRO A 48 -33.50 4.39 -24.01
CA PRO A 48 -33.03 5.40 -23.09
C PRO A 48 -31.76 6.04 -23.66
N PRO A 49 -31.61 7.38 -23.57
CA PRO A 49 -30.44 8.07 -24.09
C PRO A 49 -29.20 7.41 -23.49
N ARG A 50 -28.26 7.00 -24.36
CA ARG A 50 -27.01 6.41 -23.88
C ARG A 50 -26.31 7.42 -22.97
N PRO A 51 -25.74 6.98 -21.84
CA PRO A 51 -24.99 7.88 -20.95
C PRO A 51 -23.90 8.62 -21.72
N ALA A 52 -23.66 9.87 -21.33
CA ALA A 52 -22.57 10.66 -21.87
C ALA A 52 -21.25 9.88 -21.72
N GLY A 53 -20.38 9.89 -22.75
CA GLY A 53 -19.13 9.13 -22.72
C GLY A 53 -19.20 7.69 -23.25
N ALA A 54 -20.38 7.08 -23.40
CA ALA A 54 -20.51 5.70 -23.89
C ALA A 54 -19.92 5.48 -25.30
N ASN A 55 -19.82 6.53 -26.11
CA ASN A 55 -19.26 6.46 -27.47
C ASN A 55 -17.79 6.93 -27.55
N PHE A 56 -17.15 7.24 -26.42
CA PHE A 56 -15.74 7.64 -26.41
C PHE A 56 -14.88 6.49 -26.90
N LYS A 57 -14.16 6.68 -28.00
CA LYS A 57 -13.30 5.65 -28.59
C LYS A 57 -11.89 5.74 -28.02
N ILE A 58 -11.39 4.61 -27.53
CA ILE A 58 -10.05 4.49 -26.99
C ILE A 58 -9.05 4.48 -28.14
N THR A 59 -7.99 5.28 -28.06
CA THR A 59 -7.01 5.44 -29.15
C THR A 59 -5.65 4.79 -28.86
N PHE A 60 -5.50 4.15 -27.71
CA PHE A 60 -4.23 3.61 -27.19
C PHE A 60 -4.41 2.27 -26.49
N GLY A 61 -3.30 1.58 -26.21
CA GLY A 61 -3.29 0.34 -25.42
C GLY A 61 -4.03 -0.83 -26.09
N GLN A 62 -4.30 -1.87 -25.29
CA GLN A 62 -4.91 -3.13 -25.75
C GLN A 62 -6.39 -2.99 -26.17
N TYR A 63 -7.10 -1.99 -25.64
CA TYR A 63 -8.51 -1.72 -25.96
C TYR A 63 -8.69 -0.66 -27.07
N LYS A 64 -7.65 -0.38 -27.85
CA LYS A 64 -7.71 0.58 -28.95
C LYS A 64 -8.85 0.24 -29.93
N GLY A 65 -9.66 1.24 -30.26
CA GLY A 65 -10.81 1.13 -31.16
C GLY A 65 -12.12 0.75 -30.47
N GLN A 66 -12.06 0.23 -29.24
CA GLN A 66 -13.23 -0.08 -28.43
C GLN A 66 -13.80 1.19 -27.78
N THR A 67 -15.04 1.12 -27.30
CA THR A 67 -15.67 2.24 -26.60
C THR A 67 -15.39 2.17 -25.10
N ALA A 68 -15.45 3.31 -24.41
CA ALA A 68 -15.28 3.34 -22.95
C ALA A 68 -16.32 2.48 -22.20
N ALA A 69 -17.51 2.26 -22.79
CA ALA A 69 -18.55 1.40 -22.22
C ALA A 69 -18.20 -0.10 -22.29
N ASP A 70 -17.29 -0.49 -23.18
CA ASP A 70 -16.87 -1.88 -23.36
C ASP A 70 -15.65 -2.24 -22.49
N LEU A 71 -15.13 -1.28 -21.72
CA LEU A 71 -13.96 -1.51 -20.88
C LEU A 71 -14.28 -2.38 -19.66
N PRO A 72 -13.51 -3.45 -19.43
CA PRO A 72 -13.59 -4.20 -18.18
C PRO A 72 -13.24 -3.35 -16.96
N LEU A 73 -13.93 -3.57 -15.84
CA LEU A 73 -13.73 -2.79 -14.61
C LEU A 73 -12.29 -2.88 -14.07
N ASN A 74 -11.68 -4.07 -14.12
CA ASN A 74 -10.29 -4.27 -13.73
C ASN A 74 -9.29 -3.45 -14.57
N TYR A 75 -9.60 -3.18 -15.84
CA TYR A 75 -8.77 -2.29 -16.67
C TYR A 75 -8.95 -0.82 -16.28
N ILE A 76 -10.17 -0.41 -15.96
CA ILE A 76 -10.45 0.94 -15.47
C ILE A 76 -9.70 1.20 -14.17
N GLU A 77 -9.78 0.27 -13.22
CA GLU A 77 -9.05 0.29 -11.96
C GLU A 77 -7.54 0.39 -12.16
N TRP A 78 -6.98 -0.44 -13.04
CA TRP A 78 -5.57 -0.35 -13.42
C TRP A 78 -5.21 1.02 -14.01
N ALA A 79 -6.06 1.56 -14.90
CA ALA A 79 -5.81 2.85 -15.54
C ALA A 79 -5.89 4.03 -14.56
N ILE A 80 -6.64 3.89 -13.47
CA ILE A 80 -6.65 4.83 -12.34
C ILE A 80 -5.33 4.73 -11.58
N ASP A 81 -4.97 3.53 -11.12
CA ASP A 81 -3.77 3.30 -10.31
C ASP A 81 -2.48 3.79 -10.98
N GLU A 82 -2.34 3.54 -12.28
CA GLU A 82 -1.18 3.93 -13.10
C GLU A 82 -1.24 5.41 -13.54
N GLY A 83 -2.32 6.14 -13.21
CA GLY A 83 -2.48 7.53 -13.59
C GLY A 83 -2.74 7.77 -15.08
N VAL A 84 -3.08 6.72 -15.85
CA VAL A 84 -3.39 6.83 -17.28
C VAL A 84 -4.55 7.81 -17.49
N LEU A 85 -5.57 7.77 -16.62
CA LEU A 85 -6.73 8.65 -16.71
C LEU A 85 -6.41 10.13 -16.45
N ILE A 86 -5.35 10.42 -15.69
CA ILE A 86 -4.87 11.79 -15.46
C ILE A 86 -4.36 12.38 -16.78
N SER A 87 -3.58 11.59 -17.52
CA SER A 87 -3.04 12.01 -18.82
C SER A 87 -4.07 12.04 -19.96
N LYS A 88 -5.24 11.41 -19.77
CA LYS A 88 -6.30 11.24 -20.79
C LYS A 88 -7.65 11.75 -20.27
N LEU A 89 -7.78 13.06 -20.11
CA LEU A 89 -8.97 13.70 -19.56
C LEU A 89 -10.29 13.30 -20.26
N GLY A 90 -10.27 13.11 -21.58
CA GLY A 90 -11.45 12.64 -22.33
C GLY A 90 -11.91 11.24 -21.91
N LEU A 91 -10.97 10.32 -21.64
CA LEU A 91 -11.28 8.98 -21.15
C LEU A 91 -11.75 9.05 -19.69
N ARG A 92 -11.11 9.87 -18.85
CA ARG A 92 -11.54 10.10 -17.47
C ARG A 92 -12.99 10.57 -17.40
N ASN A 93 -13.36 11.59 -18.19
CA ASN A 93 -14.71 12.14 -18.20
C ASN A 93 -15.74 11.10 -18.70
N ALA A 94 -15.35 10.28 -19.69
CA ALA A 94 -16.20 9.19 -20.17
C ALA A 94 -16.44 8.13 -19.09
N ILE A 95 -15.37 7.70 -18.40
CA ILE A 95 -15.47 6.71 -17.31
C ILE A 95 -16.27 7.29 -16.14
N ALA A 96 -16.06 8.53 -15.72
CA ALA A 96 -16.81 9.17 -14.64
C ALA A 96 -18.32 9.27 -14.95
N SER A 97 -18.68 9.46 -16.22
CA SER A 97 -20.09 9.48 -16.66
C SER A 97 -20.71 8.09 -16.70
N LEU A 98 -19.93 7.05 -17.00
CA LEU A 98 -20.36 5.66 -17.09
C LEU A 98 -20.42 4.96 -15.72
N HIS A 99 -19.49 5.30 -14.83
CA HIS A 99 -19.29 4.70 -13.52
C HIS A 99 -19.30 5.78 -12.44
N PRO A 100 -20.47 6.36 -12.11
CA PRO A 100 -20.57 7.44 -11.13
C PRO A 100 -20.17 7.01 -9.71
N THR A 101 -20.07 5.70 -9.45
CA THR A 101 -19.56 5.14 -8.20
C THR A 101 -18.05 5.33 -8.04
N ILE A 102 -17.30 5.52 -9.14
CA ILE A 102 -15.87 5.81 -9.10
C ILE A 102 -15.70 7.30 -8.83
N GLN A 103 -15.41 7.64 -7.58
CA GLN A 103 -15.24 9.04 -7.15
C GLN A 103 -13.77 9.45 -7.08
N ASP A 104 -12.86 8.50 -6.88
CA ASP A 104 -11.42 8.76 -6.81
C ASP A 104 -10.73 8.34 -8.11
N PHE A 105 -9.96 9.27 -8.67
CA PHE A 105 -9.16 9.08 -9.89
C PHE A 105 -7.67 9.36 -9.63
N ARG A 106 -7.26 9.51 -8.37
CA ARG A 106 -5.85 9.67 -8.00
C ARG A 106 -5.10 8.38 -8.30
N SER A 107 -3.92 8.51 -8.89
CA SER A 107 -3.01 7.36 -9.04
C SER A 107 -2.44 6.93 -7.69
N LEU A 108 -1.88 5.72 -7.60
CA LEU A 108 -1.24 5.26 -6.36
C LEU A 108 -0.10 6.18 -5.94
N ASP A 109 0.70 6.66 -6.90
CA ASP A 109 1.80 7.60 -6.63
C ASP A 109 1.30 8.96 -6.13
N GLN A 110 0.15 9.44 -6.65
CA GLN A 110 -0.46 10.66 -6.14
C GLN A 110 -1.00 10.48 -4.72
N ARG A 111 -1.66 9.35 -4.43
CA ARG A 111 -2.15 9.03 -3.08
C ARG A 111 -0.98 8.94 -2.09
N GLU A 112 0.08 8.23 -2.45
CA GLU A 112 1.29 8.15 -1.64
C GLU A 112 1.91 9.53 -1.39
N TYR A 113 2.07 10.34 -2.45
CA TYR A 113 2.60 11.70 -2.32
C TYR A 113 1.75 12.59 -1.39
N GLU A 114 0.42 12.53 -1.51
CA GLU A 114 -0.48 13.27 -0.65
C GLU A 114 -0.41 12.81 0.81
N LEU A 115 -0.30 11.49 1.05
CA LEU A 115 -0.18 10.93 2.40
C LEU A 115 1.15 11.32 3.04
N LYS A 116 2.28 11.21 2.33
CA LYS A 116 3.60 11.67 2.81
C LYS A 116 3.65 13.14 3.16
N ARG A 117 2.77 13.98 2.57
CA ARG A 117 2.65 15.39 2.94
C ARG A 117 1.85 15.65 4.21
N ARG A 118 0.95 14.73 4.58
CA ARG A 118 0.06 14.88 5.75
C ARG A 118 0.57 14.11 6.96
N ILE A 119 1.32 13.04 6.73
CA ILE A 119 1.78 12.10 7.75
C ILE A 119 3.31 12.17 7.80
N PRO A 120 3.92 12.36 8.99
CA PRO A 120 5.35 12.15 9.21
C PRO A 120 5.92 10.90 8.53
N ASP A 121 7.07 11.07 7.87
CA ASP A 121 7.72 10.05 7.05
C ASP A 121 7.94 8.72 7.78
N TRP A 122 8.30 8.78 9.07
CA TRP A 122 8.53 7.57 9.87
C TRP A 122 7.25 6.76 10.10
N VAL A 123 6.11 7.41 10.36
CA VAL A 123 4.81 6.75 10.52
C VAL A 123 4.38 6.13 9.20
N PHE A 124 4.50 6.89 8.11
CA PHE A 124 4.18 6.38 6.79
C PHE A 124 5.00 5.12 6.47
N THR A 125 6.30 5.15 6.78
CA THR A 125 7.20 4.01 6.55
C THR A 125 6.82 2.80 7.40
N GLU A 126 6.56 2.97 8.71
CA GLU A 126 6.11 1.87 9.58
C GLU A 126 4.77 1.27 9.12
N CYS A 127 3.81 2.11 8.73
CA CYS A 127 2.54 1.65 8.19
C CYS A 127 2.74 0.85 6.89
N MET A 128 3.60 1.30 5.98
CA MET A 128 3.90 0.56 4.75
C MET A 128 4.60 -0.77 5.04
N ASN A 129 5.50 -0.81 6.04
CA ASN A 129 6.17 -2.04 6.49
C ASN A 129 5.17 -3.09 7.00
N CYS A 130 4.05 -2.68 7.62
CA CYS A 130 2.98 -3.61 8.04
C CYS A 130 2.37 -4.41 6.87
N PHE A 131 2.43 -3.85 5.66
CA PHE A 131 1.98 -4.48 4.43
C PHE A 131 3.13 -5.13 3.65
N GLY A 132 4.32 -5.24 4.24
CA GLY A 132 5.50 -5.85 3.62
C GLY A 132 6.24 -4.96 2.61
N PHE A 133 5.89 -3.67 2.51
CA PHE A 133 6.61 -2.72 1.67
C PHE A 133 7.75 -2.06 2.46
N GLY A 134 8.96 -2.03 1.90
CA GLY A 134 10.11 -1.36 2.55
C GLY A 134 10.89 -2.24 3.53
N LEU A 135 10.41 -3.45 3.80
CA LEU A 135 11.27 -4.49 4.34
C LEU A 135 12.23 -4.93 3.23
N ASP A 136 13.54 -4.89 3.48
CA ASP A 136 14.61 -5.49 2.66
C ASP A 136 14.50 -7.03 2.65
N MET A 137 13.28 -7.56 2.66
CA MET A 137 13.03 -8.91 2.24
C MET A 137 13.44 -8.98 0.79
N GLN A 138 14.63 -9.55 0.57
CA GLN A 138 14.98 -10.22 -0.66
C GLN A 138 13.81 -11.17 -0.98
N ARG A 139 12.76 -10.66 -1.65
CA ARG A 139 11.78 -11.52 -2.32
C ARG A 139 12.66 -12.44 -3.14
N PRO A 140 12.67 -13.76 -2.87
CA PRO A 140 13.47 -14.65 -3.70
C PRO A 140 13.05 -14.35 -5.13
N ALA A 141 14.02 -13.96 -5.95
CA ALA A 141 13.81 -13.73 -7.36
C ALA A 141 13.45 -15.09 -7.97
N VAL A 142 12.20 -15.50 -7.81
CA VAL A 142 11.64 -16.66 -8.47
C VAL A 142 11.73 -16.30 -9.95
N GLY A 143 12.65 -16.99 -10.63
CA GLY A 143 13.17 -16.65 -11.95
C GLY A 143 12.08 -16.11 -12.87
N ALA A 144 12.17 -14.82 -13.17
CA ALA A 144 11.34 -14.18 -14.17
C ALA A 144 11.78 -14.69 -15.54
N ASP A 145 11.03 -15.64 -16.07
CA ASP A 145 10.99 -15.89 -17.51
C ASP A 145 10.48 -14.61 -18.19
N GLU A 146 11.36 -13.96 -18.95
CA GLU A 146 11.15 -12.66 -19.61
C GLU A 146 10.03 -12.68 -20.68
N SER A 147 9.40 -13.84 -20.92
CA SER A 147 8.31 -13.97 -21.90
C SER A 147 6.91 -13.61 -21.37
N ASN A 148 6.74 -13.38 -20.06
CA ASN A 148 5.46 -12.94 -19.47
C ASN A 148 5.50 -11.46 -19.06
N VAL A 149 5.27 -10.56 -20.03
CA VAL A 149 5.18 -9.09 -19.83
C VAL A 149 3.90 -8.66 -19.08
N TYR A 150 3.20 -9.62 -18.47
CA TYR A 150 2.29 -9.40 -17.33
C TYR A 150 2.81 -10.17 -16.09
N PRO A 151 3.97 -9.82 -15.50
CA PRO A 151 4.45 -10.53 -14.32
C PRO A 151 3.83 -9.88 -13.08
N ASN A 152 3.10 -10.64 -12.25
CA ASN A 152 2.83 -10.47 -10.80
C ASN A 152 2.57 -9.08 -10.14
N LYS A 153 2.60 -7.96 -10.87
CA LYS A 153 2.38 -6.59 -10.39
C LYS A 153 0.93 -6.35 -10.03
N THR A 154 0.02 -7.23 -10.43
CA THR A 154 -1.40 -7.09 -10.09
C THR A 154 -1.63 -7.28 -8.60
N GLU A 155 -1.00 -8.28 -7.98
CA GLU A 155 -1.14 -8.51 -6.53
C GLU A 155 -0.37 -7.45 -5.73
N GLU A 156 0.89 -7.16 -6.07
CA GLU A 156 1.64 -6.08 -5.41
C GLU A 156 0.93 -4.72 -5.52
N ARG A 157 0.31 -4.42 -6.66
CA ARG A 157 -0.48 -3.19 -6.85
C ARG A 157 -1.74 -3.19 -5.98
N LYS A 158 -2.45 -4.32 -5.89
CA LYS A 158 -3.62 -4.46 -5.01
C LYS A 158 -3.22 -4.30 -3.54
N GLU A 159 -2.12 -4.93 -3.12
CA GLU A 159 -1.54 -4.80 -1.78
C GLU A 159 -1.16 -3.33 -1.50
N ARG A 160 -0.50 -2.65 -2.45
CA ARG A 160 -0.13 -1.24 -2.32
C ARG A 160 -1.37 -0.34 -2.24
N ARG A 161 -2.40 -0.60 -3.05
CA ARG A 161 -3.67 0.12 -2.99
C ARG A 161 -4.33 -0.06 -1.62
N ALA A 162 -4.43 -1.30 -1.14
CA ALA A 162 -5.01 -1.61 0.17
C ALA A 162 -4.23 -0.93 1.31
N ALA A 163 -2.89 -0.94 1.25
CA ALA A 163 -2.04 -0.27 2.22
C ALA A 163 -2.30 1.25 2.25
N LEU A 164 -2.29 1.91 1.08
CA LEU A 164 -2.54 3.35 1.00
C LEU A 164 -3.96 3.72 1.44
N GLU A 165 -4.96 2.89 1.15
CA GLU A 165 -6.33 3.07 1.63
C GLU A 165 -6.44 2.96 3.14
N ALA A 166 -5.79 1.95 3.73
CA ALA A 166 -5.73 1.76 5.17
C ALA A 166 -5.06 2.95 5.88
N ILE A 167 -3.94 3.44 5.33
CA ILE A 167 -3.21 4.61 5.85
C ILE A 167 -4.04 5.89 5.70
N GLU A 168 -4.72 6.08 4.58
CA GLU A 168 -5.60 7.23 4.37
C GLU A 168 -6.75 7.23 5.39
N LYS A 169 -7.38 6.06 5.61
CA LYS A 169 -8.44 5.91 6.62
C LYS A 169 -7.92 6.21 8.03
N MET A 170 -6.75 5.71 8.38
CA MET A 170 -6.07 6.01 9.65
C MET A 170 -5.81 7.51 9.83
N SER A 171 -5.32 8.17 8.79
CA SER A 171 -5.01 9.60 8.85
C SER A 171 -6.25 10.47 9.11
N ASN A 172 -7.44 9.95 8.79
CA ASN A 172 -8.71 10.65 8.99
C ASN A 172 -9.45 10.22 10.28
N SER A 173 -8.95 9.23 11.03
CA SER A 173 -9.66 8.66 12.17
C SER A 173 -9.33 9.28 13.53
N GLY A 174 -8.39 10.22 13.61
CA GLY A 174 -7.90 10.74 14.88
C GLY A 174 -6.74 9.92 15.50
N PHE A 175 -6.38 8.78 14.89
CA PHE A 175 -5.32 7.89 15.38
C PHE A 175 -3.95 8.55 15.36
N LEU A 176 -3.72 9.43 14.39
CA LEU A 176 -2.48 10.17 14.31
C LEU A 176 -2.30 11.08 15.53
N GLU A 177 -3.35 11.75 15.98
CA GLU A 177 -3.35 12.63 17.14
C GLU A 177 -3.06 11.88 18.46
N THR A 178 -3.42 10.60 18.56
CA THR A 178 -3.08 9.77 19.72
C THR A 178 -1.61 9.35 19.72
N ILE A 179 -1.06 9.03 18.55
CA ILE A 179 0.36 8.71 18.36
C ILE A 179 1.23 9.98 18.49
N TYR A 180 0.73 11.15 18.10
CA TYR A 180 1.55 12.36 17.95
C TYR A 180 1.83 13.15 19.24
N GLN A 181 1.67 12.55 20.42
CA GLN A 181 2.08 13.19 21.68
C GLN A 181 3.59 13.07 21.96
N VAL A 182 4.43 13.05 20.91
CA VAL A 182 5.88 12.98 21.04
C VAL A 182 6.40 14.28 21.68
N PRO A 183 7.14 14.24 22.80
CA PRO A 183 7.80 15.42 23.39
C PRO A 183 8.86 16.05 22.49
N ARG A 184 9.15 15.45 21.32
CA ARG A 184 10.06 16.00 20.30
C ARG A 184 9.63 17.38 19.80
N ALA A 185 8.35 17.72 19.86
CA ALA A 185 7.89 19.07 19.55
C ALA A 185 8.52 20.15 20.47
N GLU A 186 8.97 19.79 21.68
CA GLU A 186 9.50 20.73 22.67
C GLU A 186 11.04 20.82 22.74
N LYS A 187 11.79 20.10 21.89
CA LYS A 187 13.27 19.97 22.01
C LYS A 187 13.74 19.45 23.38
N VAL A 188 12.85 18.82 24.16
CA VAL A 188 13.19 18.25 25.45
C VAL A 188 13.83 16.88 25.20
N SER A 189 15.05 16.72 25.69
CA SER A 189 15.79 15.44 25.66
C SER A 189 16.14 15.03 27.08
N LEU A 190 16.40 13.74 27.28
CA LEU A 190 16.91 13.29 28.57
C LEU A 190 18.26 13.96 28.88
N PRO A 191 18.57 14.20 30.17
CA PRO A 191 19.88 14.66 30.61
C PRO A 191 21.03 13.81 30.06
N ASP A 192 22.24 14.37 30.07
CA ASP A 192 23.43 13.64 29.66
C ASP A 192 23.65 12.41 30.58
N PRO A 193 23.87 11.19 30.03
CA PRO A 193 24.09 9.99 30.82
C PRO A 193 25.32 10.09 31.73
N GLU A 194 26.32 10.91 31.39
CA GLU A 194 27.46 11.17 32.28
C GLU A 194 27.03 11.89 33.57
N THR A 195 25.94 12.65 33.50
CA THR A 195 25.41 13.45 34.61
C THR A 195 24.26 12.77 35.36
N SER A 196 23.64 11.73 34.79
CA SER A 196 22.51 11.03 35.39
C SER A 196 22.63 9.52 35.29
N LYS A 197 22.85 8.87 36.44
CA LYS A 197 22.98 7.40 36.53
C LYS A 197 21.70 6.67 36.08
N PRO A 198 20.47 7.13 36.41
CA PRO A 198 19.25 6.51 35.90
C PRO A 198 19.12 6.56 34.38
N VAL A 199 19.53 7.67 33.74
CA VAL A 199 19.50 7.80 32.27
C VAL A 199 20.53 6.88 31.62
N ASP A 200 21.76 6.83 32.14
CA ASP A 200 22.79 5.88 31.69
C ASP A 200 22.31 4.42 31.83
N ALA A 201 21.70 4.06 32.96
CA ALA A 201 21.15 2.74 33.18
C ALA A 201 20.03 2.40 32.17
N LEU A 202 19.12 3.33 31.90
CA LEU A 202 18.06 3.14 30.89
C LEU A 202 18.67 2.89 29.51
N ARG A 203 19.61 3.73 29.07
CA ARG A 203 20.23 3.59 27.74
C ARG A 203 20.99 2.28 27.61
N LYS A 204 21.70 1.87 28.66
CA LYS A 204 22.32 0.53 28.72
C LYS A 204 21.30 -0.59 28.56
N GLN A 205 20.12 -0.51 29.19
CA GLN A 205 19.06 -1.50 28.96
C GLN A 205 18.58 -1.48 27.50
N LEU A 206 18.31 -0.29 26.95
CA LEU A 206 17.88 -0.13 25.57
C LEU A 206 18.91 -0.61 24.55
N ASP A 207 20.21 -0.52 24.86
CA ASP A 207 21.30 -1.01 24.01
C ASP A 207 21.47 -2.53 24.05
N LEU A 208 20.97 -3.19 25.09
CA LEU A 208 20.87 -4.65 25.10
C LEU A 208 19.75 -5.17 24.21
N PHE A 209 18.80 -4.32 23.83
CA PHE A 209 17.67 -4.73 23.02
C PHE A 209 18.15 -5.14 21.61
N PRO A 210 17.78 -6.33 21.12
CA PRO A 210 18.31 -6.86 19.87
C PRO A 210 17.94 -5.96 18.68
N ASN A 211 18.86 -5.79 17.74
CA ASN A 211 18.52 -5.23 16.44
C ASN A 211 17.79 -6.32 15.64
N THR A 212 16.55 -6.03 15.28
CA THR A 212 15.56 -6.99 14.77
C THR A 212 15.45 -6.97 13.26
N GLU A 213 16.31 -6.23 12.57
CA GLU A 213 16.49 -6.34 11.10
C GLU A 213 16.68 -7.80 10.63
N HIS A 214 16.89 -8.74 11.58
CA HIS A 214 17.05 -10.18 11.37
C HIS A 214 16.04 -11.07 12.11
N LEU A 215 14.89 -10.59 12.63
CA LEU A 215 13.85 -11.43 13.27
C LEU A 215 13.18 -12.46 12.34
N THR A 216 13.67 -12.62 11.11
CA THR A 216 13.05 -13.43 10.05
C THR A 216 13.38 -14.93 10.15
N GLY A 217 14.15 -15.36 11.15
CA GLY A 217 14.58 -16.76 11.31
C GLY A 217 14.16 -17.40 12.64
N TYR A 218 13.63 -18.62 12.56
CA TYR A 218 13.35 -19.49 13.72
C TYR A 218 14.61 -19.92 14.49
N GLU A 219 15.82 -19.66 13.97
CA GLU A 219 17.05 -20.18 14.57
C GLU A 219 17.62 -19.26 15.68
N ASP A 220 17.21 -17.99 15.72
CA ASP A 220 17.77 -16.99 16.64
C ASP A 220 17.04 -16.84 17.98
N HIS A 221 15.94 -17.57 18.21
CA HIS A 221 15.13 -17.46 19.45
C HIS A 221 15.94 -17.64 20.74
N LYS A 222 17.02 -18.44 20.71
CA LYS A 222 17.88 -18.64 21.90
C LYS A 222 18.69 -17.40 22.29
N SER A 223 19.02 -16.54 21.32
CA SER A 223 19.87 -15.36 21.55
C SER A 223 19.11 -14.20 22.19
N TRP A 224 17.77 -14.20 22.11
CA TRP A 224 16.92 -13.13 22.65
C TRP A 224 16.24 -13.49 23.97
N LYS A 225 16.58 -14.64 24.54
CA LYS A 225 16.07 -15.10 25.83
C LYS A 225 16.37 -14.04 26.92
N GLY A 226 15.32 -13.60 27.61
CA GLY A 226 15.40 -12.56 28.64
C GLY A 226 15.21 -11.13 28.13
N PHE A 227 14.86 -10.97 26.84
CA PHE A 227 14.46 -9.70 26.21
C PHE A 227 13.16 -9.83 25.42
N LEU A 228 13.04 -10.91 24.64
CA LEU A 228 11.86 -11.24 23.86
C LEU A 228 11.38 -12.65 24.18
N VAL A 229 10.07 -12.82 24.22
CA VAL A 229 9.39 -14.10 24.36
C VAL A 229 8.54 -14.32 23.12
N PHE A 230 8.82 -15.41 22.42
CA PHE A 230 8.00 -15.86 21.31
C PHE A 230 6.78 -16.58 21.86
N ASP A 231 5.59 -16.07 21.58
CA ASP A 231 4.33 -16.69 21.99
C ASP A 231 3.75 -17.45 20.79
N GLU A 232 3.70 -18.78 20.89
CA GLU A 232 3.14 -19.68 19.87
C GLU A 232 1.62 -19.88 20.06
N ASP A 233 1.05 -19.43 21.17
CA ASP A 233 -0.23 -19.95 21.66
C ASP A 233 -1.47 -19.19 21.13
N TYR A 234 -1.32 -18.03 20.48
CA TYR A 234 -2.46 -17.23 19.98
C TYR A 234 -2.76 -17.46 18.50
N GLU A 235 -3.78 -18.29 18.21
CA GLU A 235 -4.47 -18.37 16.91
C GLU A 235 -3.58 -18.61 15.66
N GLY A 236 -2.39 -19.19 15.84
CA GLY A 236 -1.50 -19.57 14.73
C GLY A 236 -0.80 -18.40 14.03
N THR A 237 -0.78 -17.21 14.65
CA THR A 237 0.08 -16.10 14.21
C THR A 237 1.15 -15.90 15.27
N PRO A 238 2.34 -16.49 15.10
CA PRO A 238 3.41 -16.33 16.08
C PRO A 238 3.72 -14.85 16.29
N ASP A 239 3.81 -14.43 17.55
CA ASP A 239 4.09 -13.04 17.91
C ASP A 239 5.26 -12.92 18.89
N TRP A 240 5.96 -11.80 18.78
CA TRP A 240 7.09 -11.46 19.63
C TRP A 240 6.65 -10.49 20.72
N SER A 241 6.59 -10.99 21.94
CA SER A 241 6.33 -10.18 23.12
C SER A 241 7.64 -9.81 23.82
N ILE A 242 7.58 -8.78 24.65
CA ILE A 242 8.73 -8.34 25.45
C ILE A 242 8.75 -9.16 26.74
N ASP A 243 9.93 -9.67 27.08
CA ASP A 243 10.13 -10.45 28.30
C ASP A 243 9.77 -9.64 29.55
N ASP A 244 8.99 -10.26 30.46
CA ASP A 244 8.50 -9.62 31.68
C ASP A 244 9.62 -9.15 32.61
N GLU A 245 10.75 -9.86 32.67
CA GLU A 245 11.88 -9.42 33.49
C GLU A 245 12.56 -8.21 32.88
N TYR A 246 12.71 -8.18 31.54
CA TYR A 246 13.23 -7.00 30.86
C TYR A 246 12.31 -5.79 31.04
N LYS A 247 10.99 -5.99 30.91
CA LYS A 247 9.99 -4.96 31.19
C LYS A 247 10.13 -4.39 32.60
N LYS A 248 10.29 -5.24 33.62
CA LYS A 248 10.53 -4.80 35.01
C LYS A 248 11.83 -4.00 35.16
N ARG A 249 12.90 -4.36 34.44
CA ARG A 249 14.15 -3.60 34.44
C ARG A 249 13.96 -2.20 33.86
N LEU A 250 13.22 -2.07 32.75
CA LEU A 250 12.88 -0.78 32.16
C LEU A 250 12.01 0.06 33.08
N GLU A 251 10.94 -0.52 33.66
CA GLU A 251 10.05 0.17 34.61
C GLU A 251 10.84 0.74 35.80
N LYS A 252 11.77 -0.04 36.36
CA LYS A 252 12.67 0.44 37.42
C LYS A 252 13.50 1.65 36.96
N CYS A 253 14.10 1.62 35.78
CA CYS A 253 14.86 2.76 35.26
C CYS A 253 13.98 4.01 35.08
N LEU A 254 12.72 3.84 34.65
CA LEU A 254 11.76 4.93 34.51
C LEU A 254 11.38 5.54 35.86
N ASP A 255 11.14 4.71 36.87
CA ASP A 255 10.87 5.15 38.25
C ASP A 255 12.06 5.91 38.85
N ASP A 256 13.29 5.43 38.60
CA ASP A 256 14.52 6.10 39.03
C ASP A 256 14.69 7.48 38.34
N ILE A 257 14.40 7.58 37.03
CA ILE A 257 14.40 8.86 36.29
C ILE A 257 13.32 9.80 36.82
N ARG A 258 12.12 9.29 37.13
CA ARG A 258 11.04 10.07 37.73
C ARG A 258 11.46 10.63 39.09
N ALA A 259 12.14 9.82 39.91
CA ALA A 259 12.59 10.24 41.22
C ALA A 259 13.69 11.33 41.14
N GLU A 260 14.61 11.24 40.18
CA GLU A 260 15.72 12.19 40.01
C GLU A 260 15.31 13.47 39.28
N HIS A 261 14.54 13.35 38.20
CA HIS A 261 14.25 14.45 37.25
C HIS A 261 12.78 14.84 37.14
N GLY A 262 11.89 14.14 37.83
CA GLY A 262 10.46 14.38 37.83
C GLY A 262 9.71 13.75 36.65
N VAL A 263 8.37 13.85 36.72
CA VAL A 263 7.42 13.21 35.79
C VAL A 263 7.63 13.65 34.34
N LYS A 264 8.04 14.91 34.11
CA LYS A 264 8.28 15.39 32.73
C LYS A 264 9.39 14.59 32.04
N MET A 265 10.47 14.25 32.74
CA MET A 265 11.58 13.48 32.17
C MET A 265 11.28 11.99 32.11
N GLU A 266 10.49 11.45 33.04
CA GLU A 266 9.95 10.09 32.91
C GLU A 266 9.18 9.94 31.58
N ASN A 267 8.34 10.92 31.23
CA ASN A 267 7.62 10.88 29.96
C ASN A 267 8.58 10.87 28.76
N VAL A 268 9.62 11.72 28.76
CA VAL A 268 10.64 11.72 27.69
C VAL A 268 11.35 10.36 27.61
N ALA A 269 11.65 9.73 28.76
CA ALA A 269 12.25 8.41 28.82
C ALA A 269 11.34 7.31 28.26
N ARG A 270 10.05 7.33 28.59
CA ARG A 270 9.03 6.43 28.01
C ARG A 270 8.99 6.54 26.49
N TRP A 271 9.16 7.75 25.96
CA TRP A 271 9.27 7.98 24.51
C TRP A 271 10.57 7.44 23.90
N GLU A 272 11.69 7.46 24.62
CA GLU A 272 12.94 6.83 24.19
C GLU A 272 12.79 5.30 24.12
N VAL A 273 12.16 4.70 25.13
CA VAL A 273 11.77 3.27 25.16
C VAL A 273 10.87 2.94 23.97
N ARG A 274 9.77 3.69 23.79
CA ARG A 274 8.84 3.56 22.66
C ARG A 274 9.58 3.58 21.32
N ASN A 275 10.43 4.57 21.09
CA ASN A 275 11.16 4.72 19.83
C ASN A 275 12.15 3.58 19.58
N LYS A 276 12.82 3.07 20.63
CA LYS A 276 13.71 1.91 20.50
C LYS A 276 12.90 0.67 20.16
N HIS A 277 11.78 0.43 20.86
CA HIS A 277 10.90 -0.70 20.60
C HIS A 277 10.25 -0.65 19.21
N ALA A 278 9.74 0.52 18.79
CA ALA A 278 9.09 0.69 17.50
C ALA A 278 10.03 0.38 16.33
N LYS A 279 11.31 0.77 16.45
CA LYS A 279 12.35 0.40 15.48
C LYS A 279 12.60 -1.11 15.42
N CYS A 280 12.35 -1.81 16.52
CA CYS A 280 12.70 -3.21 16.66
C CYS A 280 11.51 -4.14 16.31
N LEU A 281 10.39 -4.01 16.99
CA LEU A 281 9.23 -4.90 16.78
C LEU A 281 8.18 -4.32 15.82
N GLY A 282 8.38 -3.08 15.36
CA GLY A 282 7.32 -2.27 14.78
C GLY A 282 6.53 -1.57 15.89
N GLY A 283 6.36 -0.25 15.77
CA GLY A 283 5.56 0.51 16.74
C GLY A 283 4.07 0.46 16.40
N ILE A 284 3.79 0.56 15.10
CA ILE A 284 2.45 0.55 14.54
C ILE A 284 2.19 -0.82 13.92
N GLN A 285 1.00 -1.36 14.18
CA GLN A 285 0.51 -2.60 13.59
C GLN A 285 -0.83 -2.35 12.91
N TYR A 286 -1.04 -3.01 11.77
CA TYR A 286 -2.35 -3.10 11.15
C TYR A 286 -3.08 -4.34 11.67
N VAL A 287 -4.05 -4.13 12.56
CA VAL A 287 -4.92 -5.18 13.09
C VAL A 287 -6.08 -5.41 12.12
N ARG A 288 -6.74 -6.57 12.20
CA ARG A 288 -7.91 -6.89 11.35
C ARG A 288 -8.98 -5.80 11.42
N TYR A 289 -9.71 -5.64 10.32
CA TYR A 289 -10.86 -4.73 10.18
C TYR A 289 -10.53 -3.23 10.18
N ASP A 290 -9.42 -2.85 9.55
CA ASP A 290 -8.98 -1.45 9.41
C ASP A 290 -8.70 -0.74 10.73
N VAL A 291 -8.31 -1.53 11.74
CA VAL A 291 -7.92 -1.03 13.05
C VAL A 291 -6.41 -0.94 13.07
N TRP A 292 -5.91 0.25 13.38
CA TRP A 292 -4.49 0.46 13.63
C TRP A 292 -4.25 0.45 15.12
N ASP A 293 -3.18 -0.21 15.53
CA ASP A 293 -2.75 -0.26 16.93
C ASP A 293 -1.31 0.23 17.05
N ASP A 294 -1.04 1.03 18.08
CA ASP A 294 0.30 1.42 18.45
C ASP A 294 0.73 0.51 19.61
N GLN A 295 1.31 -0.65 19.28
CA GLN A 295 1.81 -1.62 20.28
C GLN A 295 2.85 -0.97 21.20
N SER A 296 3.51 0.09 20.75
CA SER A 296 4.48 0.83 21.54
C SER A 296 3.82 1.83 22.52
N ALA A 297 2.51 2.08 22.42
CA ALA A 297 1.76 3.00 23.30
C ALA A 297 1.72 2.53 24.76
N VAL A 298 1.82 1.21 25.01
CA VAL A 298 1.92 0.63 26.36
C VAL A 298 3.05 1.26 27.19
N TRP A 299 4.13 1.71 26.53
CA TRP A 299 5.29 2.30 27.19
C TRP A 299 5.05 3.73 27.63
N VAL A 300 4.22 4.49 26.93
CA VAL A 300 3.92 5.89 27.25
C VAL A 300 2.80 6.06 28.28
N GLY A 301 2.26 4.95 28.81
CA GLY A 301 1.26 4.97 29.88
C GLY A 301 -0.11 5.47 29.42
N ALA A 302 -0.37 5.46 28.11
CA ALA A 302 -1.70 5.71 27.57
C ALA A 302 -2.62 4.54 27.97
N LYS A 303 -3.48 4.77 28.95
CA LYS A 303 -4.72 4.02 29.14
C LYS A 303 -5.87 4.84 28.58
#